data_AF-A0A964QJH0-F1
#
_entry.id   AF-A0A964QJH0-F1
#
_cell.length_a   1.000
_cell.length_b   1.000
_cell.length_c   1.000
_cell.angle_alpha   90.00
_cell.angle_beta   90.00
_cell.angle_gamma   90.00
#
_symmetry.space_group_name_H-M   'P 1'
#
loop_
_entity.id
_entity.type
_entity.pdbx_description
1 polymer ?
#
loop_
_entity_poly.entity_id
_entity_poly.type
_entity_poly.pdbx_seq_one_letter_code
_entity_poly.pdbx_strand_id
1 'polypeptide(L)'
;MNKINAVLVRMPADLKRRLQTQAQRQRVSVNQLITYSLTRQIATLEAFSYLEQRLEGKSARKIREDFDRVLRKVKNSEVPKWDQI
;
A
#
# COMPACT_ATOMS: atom_id res chain seq x y z
N MET A 1 -19.34 -5.56 -21.93
CA MET A 1 -20.16 -5.10 -20.78
C MET A 1 -19.40 -5.41 -19.51
N ASN A 2 -19.00 -4.39 -18.74
CA ASN A 2 -18.32 -4.60 -17.46
C ASN A 2 -19.36 -5.16 -16.46
N LYS A 3 -19.25 -6.44 -16.08
CA LYS A 3 -20.23 -7.08 -15.18
C LYS A 3 -20.02 -6.51 -13.77
N ILE A 4 -20.95 -5.69 -13.30
CA ILE A 4 -20.97 -5.23 -11.92
C ILE A 4 -21.51 -6.38 -11.06
N ASN A 5 -20.63 -7.03 -10.30
CA ASN A 5 -21.02 -8.00 -9.30
C ASN A 5 -21.34 -7.25 -8.00
N ALA A 6 -22.60 -7.29 -7.56
CA ALA A 6 -23.01 -6.70 -6.28
C ALA A 6 -22.75 -7.69 -5.13
N VAL A 7 -22.25 -7.17 -4.01
CA VAL A 7 -22.00 -7.97 -2.79
C VAL A 7 -22.79 -7.39 -1.63
N LEU A 8 -23.60 -8.22 -0.97
CA LEU A 8 -24.28 -7.86 0.27
C LEU A 8 -23.45 -8.35 1.46
N VAL A 9 -23.02 -7.42 2.32
CA VAL A 9 -22.21 -7.72 3.51
C VAL A 9 -23.03 -7.44 4.76
N ARG A 10 -23.10 -8.43 5.66
CA ARG A 10 -23.61 -8.27 7.03
C ARG A 10 -22.46 -7.90 7.95
N MET A 11 -22.68 -6.90 8.80
CA MET A 11 -21.66 -6.39 9.73
C MET A 11 -22.31 -5.94 11.04
N PRO A 12 -21.54 -5.88 12.15
CA PRO A 12 -22.02 -5.31 13.40
C PRO A 12 -22.52 -3.87 13.21
N ALA A 13 -23.58 -3.50 13.93
CA ALA A 13 -24.17 -2.16 13.84
C ALA A 13 -23.14 -1.06 14.16
N ASP A 14 -22.24 -1.31 15.11
CA ASP A 14 -21.19 -0.37 15.45
C ASP A 14 -20.23 -0.09 14.30
N LEU A 15 -19.78 -1.14 13.60
CA LEU A 15 -18.89 -1.01 12.45
C LEU A 15 -19.56 -0.19 11.34
N LYS A 16 -20.85 -0.44 11.07
CA LYS A 16 -21.62 0.34 10.10
C LYS A 16 -21.64 1.83 10.46
N ARG A 17 -21.90 2.16 11.73
CA ARG A 17 -21.89 3.57 12.22
C ARG A 17 -20.53 4.21 12.03
N ARG A 18 -19.45 3.50 12.38
CA ARG A 18 -18.07 4.00 12.20
C ARG A 18 -17.76 4.28 10.73
N LEU A 19 -18.13 3.36 9.83
CA LEU A 19 -17.97 3.55 8.39
C LEU A 19 -18.78 4.74 7.86
N GLN A 20 -20.01 4.94 8.33
CA GLN A 20 -20.83 6.11 7.98
C GLN A 20 -20.16 7.42 8.39
N THR A 21 -19.67 7.51 9.63
CA THR A 21 -18.96 8.69 10.13
C THR A 21 -17.70 8.99 9.30
N GLN A 22 -16.93 7.97 8.95
CA GLN A 22 -15.73 8.14 8.13
C GLN A 22 -16.07 8.55 6.70
N ALA A 23 -17.10 7.95 6.10
CA ALA A 23 -17.55 8.30 4.76
C ALA A 23 -18.03 9.75 4.69
N GLN A 24 -18.76 10.22 5.72
CA GLN A 24 -19.18 11.61 5.85
C GLN A 24 -17.98 12.57 5.95
N ARG A 25 -16.98 12.25 6.78
CA ARG A 25 -15.75 13.05 6.92
C ARG A 25 -14.99 13.17 5.60
N GLN A 26 -14.93 12.09 4.83
CA GLN A 26 -14.23 12.02 3.54
C GLN A 26 -15.10 12.47 2.35
N ARG A 27 -16.38 12.81 2.60
CA ARG A 27 -17.36 13.22 1.57
C ARG A 27 -17.53 12.19 0.45
N VAL A 28 -17.53 10.92 0.80
CA VAL A 28 -17.75 9.79 -0.13
C VAL A 28 -18.93 8.94 0.33
N SER A 29 -19.47 8.10 -0.57
CA SER A 29 -20.49 7.13 -0.14
C SER A 29 -19.87 6.01 0.70
N VAL A 30 -20.67 5.41 1.58
CA VAL A 30 -20.23 4.29 2.41
C VAL A 30 -19.73 3.11 1.57
N ASN A 31 -20.40 2.82 0.45
CA ASN A 31 -20.00 1.74 -0.45
C ASN A 31 -18.64 2.03 -1.10
N GLN A 32 -18.40 3.26 -1.56
CA GLN A 32 -17.09 3.66 -2.10
C GLN A 32 -16.00 3.53 -1.05
N LEU A 33 -16.27 3.96 0.19
CA LEU A 33 -15.32 3.81 1.29
C LEU A 33 -15.02 2.34 1.59
N ILE A 34 -16.04 1.47 1.61
CA ILE A 34 -15.89 0.03 1.83
C ILE A 34 -15.03 -0.58 0.71
N THR A 35 -15.38 -0.32 -0.55
CA THR A 35 -14.62 -0.84 -1.69
C THR A 35 -13.17 -0.40 -1.63
N TYR A 36 -12.91 0.90 -1.43
CA TYR A 36 -11.55 1.42 -1.32
C TYR A 36 -10.77 0.77 -0.16
N SER A 37 -11.38 0.67 1.02
CA SER A 37 -10.74 0.09 2.20
C SER A 37 -10.41 -1.38 1.99
N LEU A 38 -11.31 -2.15 1.37
CA LEU A 38 -11.07 -3.56 1.04
C LEU A 38 -9.94 -3.69 0.01
N THR A 39 -9.98 -2.92 -1.07
CA THR A 39 -8.91 -2.90 -2.08
C THR A 39 -7.56 -2.59 -1.45
N ARG A 40 -7.50 -1.56 -0.59
CA ARG A 40 -6.27 -1.18 0.11
C ARG A 40 -5.77 -2.27 1.05
N GLN A 41 -6.68 -2.90 1.80
CA GLN A 41 -6.30 -3.97 2.73
C GLN A 41 -5.76 -5.20 1.97
N ILE A 42 -6.40 -5.58 0.87
CA ILE A 42 -5.94 -6.68 0.01
C ILE A 42 -4.56 -6.36 -0.56
N ALA A 43 -4.38 -5.19 -1.17
CA ALA A 43 -3.09 -4.77 -1.72
C ALA A 43 -1.99 -4.73 -0.66
N THR A 44 -2.33 -4.33 0.58
CA THR A 44 -1.39 -4.33 1.71
C THR A 44 -0.97 -5.76 2.07
N LEU A 45 -1.93 -6.69 2.16
CA LEU A 45 -1.63 -8.11 2.45
C LEU A 45 -0.76 -8.72 1.35
N GLU A 46 -1.10 -8.48 0.08
CA GLU A 46 -0.31 -8.94 -1.07
C GLU A 46 1.12 -8.38 -1.05
N ALA A 47 1.27 -7.10 -0.72
CA ALA A 47 2.58 -6.47 -0.60
C ALA A 47 3.42 -7.09 0.53
N PHE A 48 2.81 -7.37 1.68
CA PHE A 48 3.49 -8.07 2.78
C PHE A 48 3.92 -9.47 2.35
N SER A 49 3.03 -10.28 1.76
CA SER A 49 3.36 -11.62 1.28
C SER A 49 4.47 -11.61 0.23
N TYR A 50 4.43 -10.65 -0.70
CA TYR A 50 5.49 -10.47 -1.69
C TYR A 50 6.84 -10.13 -1.04
N LEU A 51 6.84 -9.23 -0.05
CA LEU A 51 8.06 -8.86 0.66
C LEU A 51 8.60 -10.02 1.49
N GLU A 52 7.75 -10.74 2.21
CA GLU A 52 8.15 -11.94 2.96
C GLU A 52 8.82 -12.96 2.05
N GLN A 53 8.17 -13.33 0.93
CA GLN A 53 8.75 -14.26 -0.04
C GLN A 53 10.06 -13.75 -0.65
N ARG A 54 10.14 -12.44 -0.96
CA ARG A 54 11.34 -11.84 -1.56
C ARG A 54 12.51 -11.75 -0.58
N LEU A 55 12.22 -11.63 0.71
CA LEU A 55 13.20 -11.48 1.79
C LEU A 55 13.49 -12.79 2.52
N GLU A 56 12.74 -13.85 2.22
CA GLU A 56 12.95 -15.18 2.77
C GLU A 56 14.41 -15.63 2.58
N GLY A 57 15.04 -16.07 3.67
CA GLY A 57 16.44 -16.46 3.68
C GLY A 57 17.46 -15.33 3.52
N LYS A 58 17.05 -14.06 3.41
CA LYS A 58 17.96 -12.91 3.33
C LYS A 58 18.17 -12.28 4.69
N SER A 59 19.42 -12.16 5.12
CA SER A 59 19.76 -11.37 6.31
C SER A 59 19.74 -9.87 5.99
N ALA A 60 19.46 -9.04 7.00
CA ALA A 60 19.54 -7.58 6.87
C ALA A 60 20.91 -7.11 6.34
N ARG A 61 21.99 -7.79 6.74
CA ARG A 61 23.34 -7.55 6.24
C ARG A 61 23.45 -7.79 4.73
N LYS A 62 22.95 -8.94 4.24
CA LYS A 62 22.96 -9.30 2.82
C LYS A 62 22.20 -8.26 1.99
N ILE A 63 21.02 -7.84 2.47
CA ILE A 63 20.19 -6.83 1.80
C ILE A 63 20.94 -5.50 1.70
N ARG A 64 21.62 -5.08 2.77
CA ARG A 64 22.42 -3.85 2.77
C ARG A 64 23.61 -3.93 1.81
N GLU A 65 24.34 -5.04 1.82
CA GLU A 65 25.45 -5.26 0.89
C GLU A 65 25.01 -5.26 -0.58
N ASP A 66 23.85 -5.85 -0.88
CA ASP A 66 23.27 -5.84 -2.23
C ASP A 66 22.80 -4.42 -2.62
N PHE A 67 22.21 -3.67 -1.69
CA PHE A 67 21.83 -2.28 -1.89
C PHE A 67 23.05 -1.40 -2.22
N ASP A 68 24.10 -1.45 -1.39
CA ASP A 68 25.34 -0.69 -1.61
C ASP A 68 26.00 -1.06 -2.95
N ARG A 69 25.96 -2.34 -3.33
CA ARG A 69 26.47 -2.82 -4.62
C ARG A 69 25.74 -2.21 -5.81
N VAL A 70 24.42 -2.07 -5.72
CA VAL A 70 23.61 -1.43 -6.77
C VAL A 70 23.90 0.06 -6.83
N LEU A 71 23.93 0.74 -5.68
CA LEU A 71 24.22 2.18 -5.62
C LEU A 71 25.59 2.55 -6.18
N ARG A 72 26.62 1.71 -5.99
CA ARG A 72 27.96 1.91 -6.57
C ARG A 72 27.98 1.98 -8.10
N LYS A 73 26.93 1.48 -8.78
CA LYS A 73 26.81 1.59 -10.25
C LYS A 73 26.35 2.96 -10.71
N VAL A 74 25.79 3.77 -9.81
CA VAL A 74 25.36 5.13 -10.11
C VAL A 74 26.61 6.01 -10.16
N LYS A 75 26.81 6.67 -11.30
CA LYS A 75 27.94 7.59 -11.49
C LYS A 75 27.82 8.76 -10.52
N ASN A 76 28.89 9.05 -9.80
CA ASN A 76 28.96 10.26 -9.00
C ASN A 76 28.94 11.46 -9.96
N SER A 77 27.89 12.27 -9.88
CA SER A 77 27.68 13.45 -10.73
C SER A 77 27.43 14.65 -9.82
N GLU A 78 27.86 15.83 -10.26
CA GLU A 78 27.64 17.04 -9.49
C GLU A 78 26.15 17.25 -9.27
N VAL A 79 25.78 17.47 -8.02
CA VAL A 79 24.39 17.77 -7.64
C VAL A 79 24.00 19.10 -8.30
N PRO A 80 22.91 19.15 -9.08
CA PRO A 80 22.45 20.38 -9.70
C PRO A 80 22.22 21.48 -8.67
N LYS A 81 22.49 22.74 -9.02
CA LYS A 81 22.36 23.88 -8.10
C LYS A 81 20.98 24.02 -7.43
N TRP A 82 19.93 23.56 -8.09
CA TRP A 82 18.55 23.60 -7.57
C TRP A 82 18.25 22.49 -6.55
N ASP A 83 19.12 21.48 -6.45
CA ASP A 83 19.03 20.33 -5.54
C ASP A 83 20.11 20.36 -4.44
N GLN A 84 20.85 21.47 -4.36
CA GLN A 84 21.79 21.74 -3.27
C GLN A 84 21.00 22.32 -2.08
N ILE A 85 21.02 21.61 -0.94
CA ILE A 85 20.37 22.01 0.33
C ILE A 85 21.16 23.13 1.02
#